data_AF-A0A382Z7N8-F1
#
_entry.id   AF-A0A382Z7N8-F1
#
_cell.length_a   1.000
_cell.length_b   1.000
_cell.length_c   1.000
_cell.angle_alpha   90.00
_cell.angle_beta   90.00
_cell.angle_gamma   90.00
#
_symmetry.space_group_name_H-M   'P 1'
#
loop_
_entity.id
_entity.type
_entity.pdbx_description
1 polymer ?
#
loop_
_entity_poly.entity_id
_entity_poly.type
_entity_poly.pdbx_seq_one_letter_code
_entity_poly.pdbx_strand_id
1 'polypeptide(L)'
;GYDEYVSIMFQSCEFLNNKVDILISSKHNDIVSLDFALSDNANLSIISDTIKSIKPLGKNDKKIAIKGTILAVDDNENNIKLLNKRLNNRGHTVLPALDGRKALSIIRKRKTDIDLILLDIIMPDMNGYELLKYIKSDRRYCHIPVIMVSSLDDIDSIYRCFEYGADDYVKKPYESTILNARINSNIEKKQLHDREEIHLRTIQDEKEKSESLLLNILPESIAERLKLGETKIADKLDNVTILFADIVGFTRITKALSP
;
A
#
# COMPACT_ATOMS: atom_id res chain seq x y z
N GLY A 1 -3.90 35.28 -3.86
CA GLY A 1 -5.14 34.57 -4.22
C GLY A 1 -4.83 33.28 -4.96
N TYR A 2 -4.73 33.33 -6.30
CA TYR A 2 -4.34 32.18 -7.13
C TYR A 2 -2.82 32.17 -7.42
N ASP A 3 -2.22 33.33 -7.66
CA ASP A 3 -0.79 33.46 -7.99
C ASP A 3 0.16 33.06 -6.84
N GLU A 4 -0.29 33.24 -5.60
CA GLU A 4 0.48 32.92 -4.40
C GLU A 4 0.57 31.40 -4.17
N TYR A 5 -0.51 30.66 -4.47
CA TYR A 5 -0.52 29.20 -4.42
C TYR A 5 0.32 28.57 -5.53
N VAL A 6 0.30 29.14 -6.73
CA VAL A 6 1.14 28.68 -7.85
C VAL A 6 2.63 28.93 -7.54
N SER A 7 2.96 30.07 -6.93
CA SER A 7 4.33 30.39 -6.51
C SER A 7 4.85 29.44 -5.42
N ILE A 8 4.03 29.09 -4.43
CA ILE A 8 4.40 28.15 -3.36
C ILE A 8 4.60 26.73 -3.91
N MET A 9 3.76 26.30 -4.86
CA MET A 9 3.92 25.01 -5.55
C MET A 9 5.19 24.96 -6.41
N PHE A 10 5.51 26.04 -7.13
CA PHE A 10 6.74 26.13 -7.91
C PHE A 10 8.00 26.12 -7.03
N GLN A 11 8.00 26.88 -5.93
CA GLN A 11 9.12 26.87 -4.98
C GLN A 11 9.30 25.50 -4.30
N SER A 12 8.21 24.79 -4.02
CA SER A 12 8.28 23.44 -3.46
C SER A 12 8.84 22.43 -4.46
N CYS A 13 8.47 22.55 -5.75
CA CYS A 13 9.02 21.72 -6.82
C CYS A 13 10.50 22.01 -7.10
N GLU A 14 10.92 23.28 -7.11
CA GLU A 14 12.35 23.63 -7.22
C GLU A 14 13.16 23.12 -6.04
N PHE A 15 12.64 23.25 -4.81
CA PHE A 15 13.31 22.75 -3.61
C PHE A 15 13.47 21.22 -3.62
N LEU A 16 12.46 20.49 -4.11
CA LEU A 16 12.52 19.05 -4.29
C LEU A 16 13.49 18.64 -5.39
N ASN A 17 13.47 19.32 -6.54
CA ASN A 17 14.44 19.07 -7.61
C ASN A 17 15.87 19.32 -7.16
N ASN A 18 16.12 20.41 -6.42
CA ASN A 18 17.46 20.73 -5.94
C ASN A 18 17.94 19.68 -4.90
N LYS A 19 17.05 19.18 -4.04
CA LYS A 19 17.37 18.06 -3.14
C LYS A 19 17.64 16.74 -3.87
N VAL A 20 16.88 16.45 -4.93
CA VAL A 20 17.08 15.27 -5.77
C VAL A 20 18.39 15.39 -6.55
N ASP A 21 18.73 16.57 -7.07
CA ASP A 21 19.98 16.84 -7.77
C ASP A 21 21.19 16.75 -6.84
N ILE A 22 21.09 17.20 -5.58
CA ILE A 22 22.13 16.99 -4.57
C ILE A 22 22.33 15.49 -4.33
N LEU A 23 21.25 14.71 -4.24
CA LEU A 23 21.30 13.26 -4.04
C LEU A 23 21.88 12.49 -5.25
N ILE A 24 21.67 13.01 -6.47
CA ILE A 24 22.16 12.41 -7.71
C ILE A 24 23.60 12.85 -8.03
N SER A 25 23.99 14.07 -7.65
CA SER A 25 25.32 14.65 -7.88
C SER A 25 26.42 14.04 -7.00
N SER A 26 26.06 13.43 -5.86
CA SER A 26 27.00 12.64 -5.06
C SER A 26 27.28 11.30 -5.75
N LYS A 27 28.10 11.32 -6.80
CA LYS A 27 28.54 10.13 -7.51
C LYS A 27 29.33 9.20 -6.58
N HIS A 28 28.68 8.10 -6.23
CA HIS A 28 29.14 6.71 -6.37
C HIS A 28 30.40 6.20 -5.64
N ASN A 29 31.21 7.01 -4.95
CA ASN A 29 32.42 6.51 -4.26
C ASN A 29 32.56 6.80 -2.76
N ASP A 30 31.64 7.56 -2.14
CA ASP A 30 31.77 7.93 -0.71
C ASP A 30 30.70 7.31 0.22
N ILE A 31 30.01 6.25 -0.21
CA ILE A 31 29.04 5.56 0.66
C ILE A 31 29.76 4.75 1.76
N VAL A 32 31.01 4.35 1.54
CA VAL A 32 31.81 3.59 2.53
C VAL A 32 32.31 4.48 3.67
N SER A 33 32.41 5.80 3.47
CA SER A 33 32.86 6.75 4.48
C SER A 33 31.75 7.21 5.44
N LEU A 34 30.49 6.86 5.18
CA LEU A 34 29.37 7.16 6.10
C LEU A 34 29.23 6.13 7.24
N ASP A 35 29.82 4.94 7.11
CA ASP A 35 29.74 3.87 8.14
C ASP A 35 30.47 4.26 9.43
N PHE A 36 31.46 5.16 9.38
CA PHE A 36 32.29 5.50 10.55
C PHE A 36 31.71 6.63 11.42
N ALA A 37 30.75 7.41 10.91
CA ALA A 37 30.25 8.61 11.61
C ALA A 37 28.90 8.43 12.32
N LEU A 38 28.32 7.23 12.31
CA LEU A 38 26.91 7.01 12.69
C LEU A 38 26.70 6.06 13.89
N SER A 39 27.72 5.81 14.73
CA SER A 39 27.61 4.83 15.83
C SER A 39 26.70 5.22 16.99
N ASP A 40 26.28 6.49 17.13
CA ASP A 40 25.82 6.99 18.44
C ASP A 40 24.35 7.41 18.54
N ASN A 41 23.47 7.06 17.59
CA ASN A 41 22.05 7.35 17.76
C ASN A 41 21.13 6.20 17.33
N ALA A 42 20.42 5.61 18.31
CA ALA A 42 19.49 4.50 18.16
C ALA A 42 18.34 4.74 17.15
N ASN A 43 18.09 5.99 16.74
CA ASN A 43 17.09 6.33 15.72
C ASN A 43 17.56 6.07 14.27
N LEU A 44 18.84 5.77 14.05
CA LEU A 44 19.39 5.54 12.71
C LEU A 44 19.32 4.10 12.24
N SER A 45 18.96 3.11 13.08
CA SER A 45 18.79 1.72 12.63
C SER A 45 17.66 1.62 11.60
N ILE A 46 16.53 2.26 11.91
CA ILE A 46 15.34 2.33 11.06
C ILE A 46 15.68 3.02 9.74
N ILE A 47 16.41 4.15 9.78
CA ILE A 47 16.84 4.87 8.58
C ILE A 47 17.85 4.04 7.76
N SER A 48 18.79 3.36 8.40
CA SER A 48 19.73 2.46 7.72
C SER A 48 18.99 1.30 7.04
N ASP A 49 17.99 0.74 7.69
CA ASP A 49 17.21 -0.39 7.16
C ASP A 49 16.29 0.06 6.01
N THR A 50 15.79 1.29 6.09
CA THR A 50 15.03 1.93 5.00
C THR A 50 15.93 2.23 3.81
N ILE A 51 17.14 2.78 4.03
CA ILE A 51 18.10 3.04 2.95
C ILE A 51 18.64 1.73 2.34
N LYS A 52 18.86 0.70 3.14
CA LYS A 52 19.26 -0.64 2.67
C LYS A 52 18.17 -1.35 1.87
N SER A 53 16.90 -1.02 2.09
CA SER A 53 15.78 -1.54 1.29
C SER A 53 15.56 -0.76 -0.01
N ILE A 54 16.09 0.47 -0.13
CA ILE A 54 16.17 1.24 -1.37
C ILE A 54 17.50 0.96 -2.09
N LYS A 55 17.81 -0.31 -2.35
CA LYS A 55 18.91 -0.64 -3.27
C LYS A 55 18.47 -0.33 -4.70
N PRO A 56 19.23 0.46 -5.49
CA PRO A 56 18.97 0.58 -6.91
C PRO A 56 19.11 -0.81 -7.53
N LEU A 57 18.05 -1.26 -8.21
CA LEU A 57 18.02 -2.55 -8.90
C LEU A 57 19.20 -2.65 -9.86
N GLY A 58 20.12 -3.58 -9.60
CA GLY A 58 21.21 -3.90 -10.51
C GLY A 58 20.68 -4.56 -11.78
N LYS A 59 21.36 -4.41 -12.92
CA LYS A 59 21.00 -5.04 -14.22
C LYS A 59 20.80 -6.57 -14.15
N ASN A 60 21.27 -7.23 -13.08
CA ASN A 60 21.16 -8.67 -12.85
C ASN A 60 20.32 -9.07 -11.63
N ASP A 61 19.65 -8.13 -10.95
CA ASP A 61 18.67 -8.51 -9.93
C ASP A 61 17.51 -9.22 -10.64
N LYS A 62 17.31 -10.51 -10.33
CA LYS A 62 16.13 -11.25 -10.79
C LYS A 62 14.91 -10.54 -10.22
N LYS A 63 14.31 -9.63 -11.00
CA LYS A 63 13.07 -8.95 -10.65
C LYS A 63 12.09 -10.04 -10.19
N ILE A 64 11.70 -10.00 -8.92
CA ILE A 64 10.75 -10.96 -8.37
C ILE A 64 9.55 -10.96 -9.31
N ALA A 65 9.17 -12.13 -9.82
CA ALA A 65 8.04 -12.22 -10.72
C ALA A 65 6.78 -11.83 -9.95
N ILE A 66 6.32 -10.59 -10.15
CA ILE A 66 5.09 -10.07 -9.57
C ILE A 66 3.95 -10.91 -10.16
N LYS A 67 3.25 -11.64 -9.30
CA LYS A 67 2.08 -12.44 -9.65
C LYS A 67 0.86 -11.82 -9.01
N GLY A 68 -0.27 -12.03 -9.64
CA GLY A 68 -1.55 -11.56 -9.13
C GLY A 68 -2.70 -12.14 -9.93
N THR A 69 -3.90 -12.00 -9.38
CA THR A 69 -5.14 -12.41 -10.03
C THR A 69 -5.72 -11.22 -10.78
N ILE A 70 -5.91 -11.38 -12.09
CA ILE A 70 -6.31 -10.32 -13.00
C ILE A 70 -7.70 -10.63 -13.54
N LEU A 71 -8.66 -9.73 -13.31
CA LEU A 71 -9.96 -9.78 -13.97
C LEU A 71 -9.83 -9.14 -15.36
N ALA A 72 -10.00 -9.92 -16.42
CA ALA A 72 -10.00 -9.44 -17.79
C ALA A 72 -11.45 -9.29 -18.29
N VAL A 73 -11.83 -8.08 -18.66
CA VAL A 73 -13.18 -7.72 -19.11
C VAL A 73 -13.12 -7.17 -20.54
N ASP A 74 -13.64 -7.94 -21.49
CA ASP A 74 -13.64 -7.63 -22.93
C ASP A 74 -14.75 -8.48 -23.57
N ASP A 75 -15.57 -7.89 -24.43
CA ASP A 75 -16.70 -8.57 -25.08
C ASP A 75 -16.27 -9.57 -26.15
N ASN A 76 -15.03 -9.47 -26.63
CA ASN A 76 -14.49 -10.36 -27.62
C ASN A 76 -13.78 -11.56 -26.97
N GLU A 77 -14.36 -12.75 -27.13
CA GLU A 77 -13.78 -14.00 -26.62
C GLU A 77 -12.33 -14.24 -27.08
N ASN A 78 -11.97 -13.84 -28.29
CA ASN A 78 -10.62 -14.05 -28.81
C ASN A 78 -9.59 -13.16 -28.09
N ASN A 79 -9.97 -11.93 -27.74
CA ASN A 79 -9.14 -11.02 -26.95
C ASN A 79 -8.89 -11.62 -25.55
N ILE A 80 -9.96 -12.07 -24.89
CA ILE A 80 -9.88 -12.75 -23.59
C ILE A 80 -9.00 -14.00 -23.66
N LYS A 81 -9.18 -14.87 -24.65
CA LYS A 81 -8.37 -16.09 -24.80
C LYS A 81 -6.87 -15.77 -25.01
N LEU A 82 -6.57 -14.78 -25.83
CA LEU A 82 -5.20 -14.32 -26.08
C LEU A 82 -4.55 -13.75 -24.82
N LEU A 83 -5.28 -12.88 -24.12
CA LEU A 83 -4.83 -12.24 -22.89
C LEU A 83 -4.62 -13.28 -21.77
N ASN A 84 -5.56 -14.21 -21.61
CA ASN A 84 -5.47 -15.32 -20.68
C ASN A 84 -4.20 -16.16 -20.91
N LYS A 85 -3.95 -16.58 -22.15
CA LYS A 85 -2.73 -17.33 -22.51
C LYS A 85 -1.45 -16.55 -22.18
N ARG A 86 -1.40 -15.27 -22.53
CA ARG A 86 -0.21 -14.42 -22.31
C ARG A 86 0.08 -14.19 -20.84
N LEU A 87 -0.94 -13.90 -20.03
CA LEU A 87 -0.79 -13.60 -18.61
C LEU A 87 -0.52 -14.86 -17.78
N ASN A 88 -1.16 -15.99 -18.10
CA ASN A 88 -0.87 -17.27 -17.43
C ASN A 88 0.58 -17.72 -17.67
N ASN A 89 1.12 -17.51 -18.88
CA ASN A 89 2.53 -17.81 -19.18
C ASN A 89 3.51 -16.99 -18.32
N ARG A 90 3.05 -15.88 -17.72
CA ARG A 90 3.83 -15.04 -16.80
C ARG A 90 3.54 -15.33 -15.32
N GLY A 91 2.66 -16.30 -15.04
CA GLY A 91 2.33 -16.73 -13.68
C GLY A 91 1.19 -15.97 -13.02
N HIS A 92 0.45 -15.13 -13.75
CA HIS A 92 -0.80 -14.54 -13.26
C HIS A 92 -1.94 -15.55 -13.34
N THR A 93 -2.98 -15.32 -12.53
CA THR A 93 -4.27 -16.03 -12.67
C THR A 93 -5.25 -15.10 -13.36
N VAL A 94 -5.89 -15.52 -14.45
CA VAL A 94 -6.86 -14.66 -15.15
C VAL A 94 -8.30 -15.12 -14.89
N LEU A 95 -9.15 -14.18 -14.48
CA LEU A 95 -10.59 -14.35 -14.36
C LEU A 95 -11.26 -13.70 -15.59
N PRO A 96 -11.85 -14.47 -16.51
CA PRO A 96 -12.44 -13.91 -17.73
C PRO A 96 -13.89 -13.44 -17.52
N ALA A 97 -14.22 -12.23 -18.02
CA ALA A 97 -15.56 -11.69 -18.13
C ALA A 97 -15.82 -11.17 -19.56
N LEU A 98 -16.95 -11.56 -20.16
CA LEU A 98 -17.34 -11.17 -21.53
C LEU A 98 -18.29 -9.97 -21.55
N ASP A 99 -18.65 -9.44 -20.39
CA ASP A 99 -19.52 -8.28 -20.26
C ASP A 99 -19.39 -7.71 -18.85
N GLY A 100 -19.90 -6.49 -18.67
CA GLY A 100 -19.84 -5.80 -17.38
C GLY A 100 -20.65 -6.49 -16.27
N ARG A 101 -21.75 -7.17 -16.59
CA ARG A 101 -22.59 -7.87 -15.58
C ARG A 101 -21.84 -9.07 -15.00
N LYS A 102 -21.15 -9.85 -15.83
CA LYS A 102 -20.31 -10.96 -15.43
C LYS A 102 -19.11 -10.46 -14.62
N ALA A 103 -18.48 -9.35 -15.04
CA ALA A 103 -17.41 -8.73 -14.28
C ALA A 103 -17.87 -8.35 -12.86
N LEU A 104 -19.01 -7.67 -12.73
CA LEU A 104 -19.60 -7.33 -11.42
C LEU A 104 -19.91 -8.57 -10.57
N SER A 105 -20.45 -9.63 -11.18
CA SER A 105 -20.72 -10.89 -10.48
C SER A 105 -19.43 -11.50 -9.91
N ILE A 106 -18.34 -11.46 -10.66
CA ILE A 106 -17.02 -11.95 -10.22
C ILE A 106 -16.47 -11.08 -9.09
N ILE A 107 -16.49 -9.74 -9.26
CA ILE A 107 -16.01 -8.78 -8.25
C ILE A 107 -16.75 -8.97 -6.92
N ARG A 108 -18.07 -9.15 -6.97
CA ARG A 108 -18.89 -9.37 -5.77
C ARG A 108 -18.55 -10.69 -5.06
N LYS A 109 -18.23 -11.75 -5.81
CA LYS A 109 -17.92 -13.09 -5.26
C LYS A 109 -16.49 -13.25 -4.77
N ARG A 110 -15.52 -12.58 -5.41
CA ARG A 110 -14.08 -12.80 -5.22
C ARG A 110 -13.33 -11.54 -4.75
N LYS A 111 -14.02 -10.69 -3.98
CA LYS A 111 -13.58 -9.35 -3.58
C LYS A 111 -12.09 -9.23 -3.22
N THR A 112 -11.59 -10.11 -2.36
CA THR A 112 -10.22 -10.07 -1.82
C THR A 112 -9.19 -10.67 -2.75
N ASP A 113 -9.63 -11.38 -3.79
CA ASP A 113 -8.76 -12.23 -4.59
C ASP A 113 -8.41 -11.56 -5.92
N ILE A 114 -8.84 -10.32 -6.19
CA ILE A 114 -8.58 -9.61 -7.44
C ILE A 114 -7.54 -8.52 -7.19
N ASP A 115 -6.40 -8.64 -7.86
CA ASP A 115 -5.28 -7.70 -7.74
C ASP A 115 -5.28 -6.61 -8.80
N LEU A 116 -5.99 -6.82 -9.91
CA LEU A 116 -6.03 -5.90 -11.04
C LEU A 116 -7.27 -6.18 -11.92
N ILE A 117 -7.82 -5.13 -12.51
CA ILE A 117 -8.85 -5.23 -13.55
C ILE A 117 -8.30 -4.66 -14.85
N LEU A 118 -8.34 -5.44 -15.92
CA LEU A 118 -8.15 -4.98 -17.29
C LEU A 118 -9.53 -4.83 -17.92
N LEU A 119 -9.90 -3.60 -18.31
CA LEU A 119 -11.26 -3.27 -18.69
C LEU A 119 -11.31 -2.61 -20.08
N ASP A 120 -12.02 -3.22 -21.02
CA ASP A 120 -12.38 -2.54 -22.26
C ASP A 120 -13.44 -1.46 -22.01
N ILE A 121 -13.31 -0.34 -22.72
CA ILE A 121 -14.30 0.73 -22.76
C ILE A 121 -15.44 0.34 -23.70
N ILE A 122 -15.11 -0.19 -24.88
CA ILE A 122 -16.08 -0.50 -25.92
C ILE A 122 -16.63 -1.90 -25.64
N MET A 123 -17.82 -1.97 -25.06
CA MET A 123 -18.56 -3.22 -24.85
C MET A 123 -20.05 -2.99 -25.11
N PRO A 124 -20.79 -4.00 -25.61
CA PRO A 124 -22.24 -3.96 -25.72
C PRO A 124 -22.90 -3.95 -24.33
N ASP A 125 -24.08 -3.34 -24.26
CA ASP A 125 -24.93 -3.16 -23.07
C ASP A 125 -24.38 -2.24 -21.97
N MET A 126 -23.29 -2.63 -21.31
CA MET A 126 -22.69 -1.88 -20.20
C MET A 126 -21.33 -1.38 -20.64
N ASN A 127 -21.21 -0.05 -20.80
CA ASN A 127 -19.96 0.58 -21.20
C ASN A 127 -18.90 0.43 -20.09
N GLY A 128 -17.63 0.21 -20.46
CA GLY A 128 -16.54 0.14 -19.50
C GLY A 128 -16.44 1.36 -18.58
N TYR A 129 -16.85 2.56 -19.03
CA TYR A 129 -16.92 3.74 -18.16
C TYR A 129 -17.90 3.57 -16.99
N GLU A 130 -19.07 2.97 -17.22
CA GLU A 130 -20.07 2.74 -16.18
C GLU A 130 -19.56 1.73 -15.15
N LEU A 131 -18.88 0.69 -15.63
CA LEU A 131 -18.28 -0.32 -14.77
C LEU A 131 -17.14 0.28 -13.93
N LEU A 132 -16.28 1.09 -14.54
CA LEU A 132 -15.23 1.82 -13.84
C LEU A 132 -15.80 2.70 -12.72
N LYS A 133 -16.82 3.51 -13.03
CA LYS A 133 -17.50 4.35 -12.02
C LYS A 133 -18.07 3.51 -10.89
N TYR A 134 -18.72 2.40 -11.19
CA TYR A 134 -19.28 1.51 -10.18
C TYR A 134 -18.16 0.97 -9.25
N ILE A 135 -17.05 0.50 -9.82
CA ILE A 135 -15.93 -0.05 -9.05
C ILE A 135 -15.32 1.03 -8.15
N LYS A 136 -15.08 2.23 -8.70
CA LYS A 136 -14.38 3.30 -7.99
C LYS A 136 -15.26 4.06 -7.00
N SER A 137 -16.58 4.04 -7.15
CA SER A 137 -17.52 4.63 -6.18
C SER A 137 -17.82 3.75 -4.97
N ASP A 138 -17.59 2.43 -5.05
CA ASP A 138 -17.82 1.51 -3.95
C ASP A 138 -16.54 1.31 -3.13
N ARG A 139 -16.56 1.72 -1.85
CA ARG A 139 -15.41 1.58 -0.92
C ARG A 139 -14.89 0.15 -0.80
N ARG A 140 -15.71 -0.84 -1.14
CA ARG A 140 -15.32 -2.26 -1.14
C ARG A 140 -14.42 -2.64 -2.30
N TYR A 141 -14.44 -1.90 -3.41
CA TYR A 141 -13.76 -2.26 -4.65
C TYR A 141 -12.83 -1.16 -5.17
N CYS A 142 -12.96 0.07 -4.67
CA CYS A 142 -12.25 1.24 -5.18
C CYS A 142 -10.72 1.13 -5.12
N HIS A 143 -10.19 0.33 -4.19
CA HIS A 143 -8.76 0.05 -4.02
C HIS A 143 -8.19 -0.90 -5.09
N ILE A 144 -9.04 -1.64 -5.81
CA ILE A 144 -8.59 -2.53 -6.88
C ILE A 144 -8.14 -1.65 -8.06
N PRO A 145 -6.90 -1.79 -8.54
CA PRO A 145 -6.41 -0.99 -9.64
C PRO A 145 -7.11 -1.40 -10.95
N VAL A 146 -7.52 -0.41 -11.74
CA VAL A 146 -8.20 -0.61 -13.02
C VAL A 146 -7.37 0.01 -14.13
N ILE A 147 -6.94 -0.82 -15.08
CA ILE A 147 -6.29 -0.40 -16.32
C ILE A 147 -7.32 -0.47 -17.43
N MET A 148 -7.61 0.67 -18.04
CA MET A 148 -8.47 0.74 -19.20
C MET A 148 -7.71 0.27 -20.44
N VAL A 149 -8.30 -0.61 -21.24
CA VAL A 149 -7.66 -1.18 -22.44
C VAL A 149 -8.59 -1.03 -23.63
N SER A 150 -8.39 -0.02 -24.48
CA SER A 150 -9.36 0.28 -25.54
C SER A 150 -8.73 0.77 -26.85
N SER A 151 -9.52 0.76 -27.92
CA SER A 151 -9.13 1.31 -29.22
C SER A 151 -9.32 2.84 -29.31
N LEU A 152 -10.06 3.45 -28.38
CA LEU A 152 -10.27 4.90 -28.31
C LEU A 152 -8.98 5.62 -27.92
N ASP A 153 -8.44 6.47 -28.78
CA ASP A 153 -7.14 7.11 -28.56
C ASP A 153 -7.19 8.64 -28.49
N ASP A 154 -8.40 9.22 -28.53
CA ASP A 154 -8.57 10.64 -28.33
C ASP A 154 -8.28 11.05 -26.87
N ILE A 155 -7.73 12.25 -26.72
CA ILE A 155 -7.28 12.76 -25.42
C ILE A 155 -8.45 12.88 -24.43
N ASP A 156 -9.64 13.24 -24.92
CA ASP A 156 -10.83 13.43 -24.08
C ASP A 156 -11.30 12.11 -23.46
N SER A 157 -11.30 11.02 -24.23
CA SER A 157 -11.62 9.67 -23.76
C SER A 157 -10.64 9.18 -22.70
N ILE A 158 -9.34 9.43 -22.89
CA ILE A 158 -8.30 9.09 -21.93
C ILE A 158 -8.45 9.91 -20.65
N TYR A 159 -8.65 11.22 -20.78
CA TYR A 159 -8.87 12.12 -19.64
C TYR A 159 -10.07 11.67 -18.81
N ARG A 160 -11.18 11.33 -19.47
CA ARG A 160 -12.39 10.83 -18.82
C ARG A 160 -12.16 9.53 -18.04
N CYS A 161 -11.29 8.63 -18.53
CA CYS A 161 -10.92 7.43 -17.77
C CYS A 161 -10.28 7.79 -16.43
N PHE A 162 -9.33 8.73 -16.44
CA PHE A 162 -8.65 9.16 -15.23
C PHE A 162 -9.56 9.93 -14.28
N GLU A 163 -10.47 10.78 -14.79
CA GLU A 163 -11.48 11.46 -13.97
C GLU A 163 -12.39 10.47 -13.23
N TYR A 164 -12.71 9.33 -13.85
CA TYR A 164 -13.51 8.28 -13.22
C TYR A 164 -12.69 7.35 -12.32
N GLY A 165 -11.40 7.64 -12.13
CA GLY A 165 -10.53 6.95 -11.18
C GLY A 165 -9.80 5.74 -11.75
N ALA A 166 -9.64 5.63 -13.07
CA ALA A 166 -8.74 4.63 -13.66
C ALA A 166 -7.29 4.88 -13.19
N ASP A 167 -6.56 3.80 -12.93
CA ASP A 167 -5.16 3.88 -12.50
C ASP A 167 -4.21 3.98 -13.69
N ASP A 168 -4.61 3.43 -14.84
CA ASP A 168 -3.83 3.49 -16.06
C ASP A 168 -4.70 3.29 -17.33
N TYR A 169 -4.10 3.56 -18.48
CA TYR A 169 -4.71 3.43 -19.80
C TYR A 169 -3.74 2.78 -20.81
N VAL A 170 -4.25 1.85 -21.61
CA VAL A 170 -3.50 1.15 -22.66
C VAL A 170 -4.29 1.11 -23.97
N LYS A 171 -3.73 1.71 -25.02
CA LYS A 171 -4.31 1.71 -26.36
C LYS A 171 -4.18 0.33 -27.03
N LYS A 172 -5.23 -0.14 -27.70
CA LYS A 172 -5.23 -1.27 -28.62
C LYS A 172 -4.86 -0.79 -30.05
N PRO A 173 -4.03 -1.53 -30.80
CA PRO A 173 -3.26 -2.71 -30.38
C PRO A 173 -2.08 -2.31 -29.47
N TYR A 174 -1.84 -3.11 -28.42
CA TYR A 174 -0.75 -2.86 -27.47
C TYR A 174 0.41 -3.82 -27.65
N GLU A 175 1.62 -3.32 -27.37
CA GLU A 175 2.78 -4.18 -27.23
C GLU A 175 2.71 -4.95 -25.91
N SER A 176 3.01 -6.25 -25.98
CA SER A 176 3.03 -7.14 -24.81
C SER A 176 3.89 -6.58 -23.68
N THR A 177 5.07 -6.05 -24.00
CA THR A 177 6.03 -5.55 -23.00
C THR A 177 5.45 -4.39 -22.21
N ILE A 178 4.80 -3.44 -22.89
CA ILE A 178 4.19 -2.25 -22.27
C ILE A 178 3.03 -2.66 -21.34
N LEU A 179 2.12 -3.51 -21.83
CA LEU A 179 1.00 -3.97 -21.00
C LEU A 179 1.51 -4.68 -19.74
N ASN A 180 2.49 -5.56 -19.87
CA ASN A 180 3.05 -6.28 -18.72
C ASN A 180 3.76 -5.34 -17.72
N ALA A 181 4.46 -4.32 -18.21
CA ALA A 181 5.08 -3.32 -17.33
C ALA A 181 4.02 -2.61 -16.48
N ARG A 182 2.93 -2.15 -17.10
CA ARG A 182 1.81 -1.48 -16.41
C ARG A 182 1.08 -2.39 -15.44
N ILE A 183 0.83 -3.65 -15.82
CA ILE A 183 0.26 -4.67 -14.94
C ILE A 183 1.12 -4.83 -13.69
N ASN A 184 2.43 -5.03 -13.87
CA ASN A 184 3.35 -5.25 -12.76
C ASN A 184 3.41 -4.05 -11.83
N SER A 185 3.53 -2.83 -12.37
CA SER A 185 3.57 -1.60 -11.58
C SER A 185 2.29 -1.39 -10.75
N ASN A 186 1.12 -1.70 -11.31
CA ASN A 186 -0.15 -1.56 -10.58
C ASN A 186 -0.35 -2.64 -9.51
N ILE A 187 0.02 -3.90 -9.80
CA ILE A 187 -0.04 -4.97 -8.80
C ILE A 187 0.94 -4.70 -7.65
N GLU A 188 2.16 -4.26 -7.96
CA GLU A 188 3.16 -3.91 -6.95
C GLU A 188 2.66 -2.75 -6.06
N LYS A 189 2.09 -1.70 -6.66
CA LYS A 189 1.48 -0.59 -5.92
C LYS A 189 0.35 -1.06 -5.01
N LYS A 190 -0.54 -1.95 -5.48
CA LYS A 190 -1.60 -2.55 -4.65
C LYS A 190 -1.02 -3.34 -3.49
N GLN A 191 -0.06 -4.23 -3.76
CA GLN A 191 0.54 -5.08 -2.72
C GLN A 191 1.26 -4.26 -1.64
N LEU A 192 1.88 -3.14 -2.03
CA LEU A 192 2.47 -2.20 -1.08
C LEU A 192 1.40 -1.55 -0.22
N HIS A 193 0.31 -1.07 -0.83
CA HIS A 193 -0.81 -0.46 -0.10
C HIS A 193 -1.49 -1.45 0.85
N ASP A 194 -1.76 -2.68 0.40
CA ASP A 194 -2.35 -3.74 1.22
C ASP A 194 -1.43 -4.06 2.43
N ARG A 195 -0.11 -4.07 2.23
CA ARG A 195 0.86 -4.31 3.31
C ARG A 195 0.90 -3.16 4.31
N GLU A 196 0.83 -1.93 3.83
CA GLU A 196 0.75 -0.73 4.67
C GLU A 196 -0.50 -0.76 5.55
N GLU A 197 -1.67 -1.07 4.97
CA GLU A 197 -2.94 -1.16 5.71
C GLU A 197 -2.87 -2.24 6.81
N ILE A 198 -2.31 -3.41 6.49
CA ILE A 198 -2.09 -4.48 7.49
C ILE A 198 -1.15 -4.00 8.60
N HIS A 199 -0.06 -3.33 8.24
CA HIS A 199 0.93 -2.88 9.22
C HIS A 199 0.35 -1.83 10.19
N LEU A 200 -0.38 -0.84 9.65
CA LEU A 200 -1.06 0.18 10.45
C LEU A 200 -2.08 -0.45 11.40
N ARG A 201 -2.79 -1.47 10.95
CA ARG A 201 -3.73 -2.22 11.79
C ARG A 201 -3.03 -2.94 12.94
N THR A 202 -1.90 -3.61 12.67
CA THR A 202 -1.11 -4.27 13.72
C THR A 202 -0.62 -3.28 14.77
N ILE A 203 -0.11 -2.12 14.35
CA ILE A 203 0.35 -1.07 15.27
C ILE A 203 -0.81 -0.59 16.15
N GLN A 204 -1.99 -0.39 15.56
CA GLN A 204 -3.17 0.04 16.30
C GLN A 204 -3.60 -1.01 17.33
N ASP A 205 -3.65 -2.28 16.95
CA ASP A 205 -4.01 -3.39 17.83
C ASP A 205 -2.99 -3.53 19.00
N GLU A 206 -1.69 -3.39 18.72
CA GLU A 206 -0.63 -3.42 19.74
C GLU A 206 -0.73 -2.22 20.70
N LYS A 207 -1.02 -1.03 20.16
CA LYS A 207 -1.25 0.18 20.95
C LYS A 207 -2.44 -0.01 21.90
N GLU A 208 -3.59 -0.44 21.39
CA GLU A 208 -4.79 -0.68 22.22
C GLU A 208 -4.52 -1.70 23.33
N LYS A 209 -3.79 -2.78 23.01
CA LYS A 209 -3.39 -3.78 24.00
C LYS A 209 -2.48 -3.19 25.08
N SER A 210 -1.46 -2.42 24.68
CA SER A 210 -0.57 -1.73 25.62
C SER A 210 -1.34 -0.77 26.53
N GLU A 211 -2.28 0.00 25.97
CA GLU A 211 -3.09 0.95 26.74
C GLU A 211 -3.98 0.26 27.77
N SER A 212 -4.64 -0.85 27.40
CA SER A 212 -5.48 -1.61 28.34
C SER A 212 -4.68 -2.20 29.50
N LEU A 213 -3.45 -2.68 29.25
CA LEU A 213 -2.57 -3.20 30.29
C LEU A 213 -2.09 -2.10 31.24
N LEU A 214 -1.76 -0.92 30.71
CA LEU A 214 -1.35 0.22 31.54
C LEU A 214 -2.48 0.64 32.49
N LEU A 215 -3.71 0.72 32.00
CA LEU A 215 -4.88 1.11 32.81
C LEU A 215 -5.26 0.04 33.86
N ASN A 216 -4.92 -1.23 33.63
CA ASN A 216 -5.17 -2.30 34.60
C ASN A 216 -4.16 -2.33 35.76
N ILE A 217 -2.96 -1.76 35.58
CA ILE A 217 -1.87 -1.80 36.57
C ILE A 217 -1.74 -0.45 37.29
N LEU A 218 -1.98 0.65 36.59
CA LEU A 218 -1.80 2.01 37.09
C LEU A 218 -3.14 2.74 37.20
N PRO A 219 -3.34 3.58 38.23
CA PRO A 219 -4.45 4.53 38.25
C PRO A 219 -4.47 5.38 36.98
N GLU A 220 -5.67 5.67 36.47
CA GLU A 220 -5.91 6.36 35.20
C GLU A 220 -5.13 7.68 35.08
N SER A 221 -5.06 8.45 36.17
CA SER A 221 -4.31 9.71 36.24
C SER A 221 -2.80 9.57 35.99
N ILE A 222 -2.18 8.45 36.38
CA ILE A 222 -0.76 8.18 36.18
C ILE A 222 -0.51 7.64 34.77
N ALA A 223 -1.41 6.80 34.26
CA ALA A 223 -1.34 6.26 32.91
C ALA A 223 -1.46 7.36 31.84
N GLU A 224 -2.37 8.33 32.01
CA GLU A 224 -2.54 9.46 31.08
C GLU A 224 -1.31 10.37 31.02
N ARG A 225 -0.69 10.66 32.17
CA ARG A 225 0.53 11.48 32.24
C ARG A 225 1.73 10.79 31.61
N LEU A 226 1.86 9.49 31.80
CA LEU A 226 2.84 8.66 31.09
C LEU A 226 2.62 8.68 29.57
N LYS A 227 1.36 8.63 29.10
CA LYS A 227 1.04 8.77 27.67
C LYS A 227 1.46 10.12 27.09
N LEU A 228 1.45 11.19 27.90
CA LEU A 228 1.90 12.53 27.50
C LEU A 228 3.43 12.70 27.51
N GLY A 229 4.19 11.64 27.83
CA GLY A 229 5.65 11.66 27.84
C GLY A 229 6.26 12.28 29.11
N GLU A 230 5.48 12.44 30.19
CA GLU A 230 6.03 12.87 31.47
C GLU A 230 6.92 11.78 32.07
N THR A 231 8.21 12.09 32.23
CA THR A 231 9.21 11.19 32.80
C THR A 231 9.42 11.38 34.31
N LYS A 232 8.87 12.45 34.90
CA LYS A 232 8.91 12.74 36.34
C LYS A 232 7.51 12.60 36.95
N ILE A 233 7.18 11.39 37.38
CA ILE A 233 5.95 11.09 38.12
C ILE A 233 6.26 11.14 39.62
N ALA A 234 6.66 12.32 40.11
CA ALA A 234 6.88 12.53 41.53
C ALA A 234 5.67 13.26 42.11
N ASP A 235 4.60 12.51 42.38
CA ASP A 235 3.46 13.03 43.11
C ASP A 235 3.66 12.79 44.60
N LYS A 236 3.52 13.86 45.38
CA LYS A 236 3.37 13.74 46.82
C LYS A 236 1.87 13.54 47.10
N LEU A 237 1.47 12.29 47.31
CA LEU A 237 0.12 11.97 47.73
C LEU A 237 0.08 12.00 49.27
N ASP A 238 -0.58 13.01 49.84
CA ASP A 238 -0.81 13.05 51.28
C ASP A 238 -1.95 12.05 51.62
N ASN A 239 -1.70 11.10 52.53
CA ASN A 239 -2.60 10.01 52.95
C ASN A 239 -2.82 8.85 51.94
N VAL A 240 -1.77 8.10 51.60
CA VAL A 240 -1.90 6.85 50.82
C VAL A 240 -1.77 5.61 51.70
N THR A 241 -2.60 4.59 51.42
CA THR A 241 -2.39 3.23 51.95
C THR A 241 -1.82 2.37 50.83
N ILE A 242 -0.61 1.82 51.03
CA ILE A 242 0.00 0.87 50.09
C ILE A 242 -0.31 -0.55 50.55
N LEU A 243 -0.99 -1.32 49.71
CA LEU A 243 -1.24 -2.74 49.96
C LEU A 243 -0.20 -3.57 49.21
N PHE A 244 0.63 -4.30 49.96
CA PHE A 244 1.47 -5.36 49.40
C PHE A 244 0.70 -6.68 49.54
N ALA A 245 0.39 -7.30 48.39
CA ALA A 245 -0.22 -8.61 48.34
C ALA A 245 0.69 -9.54 47.52
N ASP A 246 0.93 -10.73 48.05
CA ASP A 246 1.67 -11.80 47.37
C ASP A 246 0.75 -13.01 47.18
N ILE A 247 0.90 -13.71 46.05
CA ILE A 247 0.12 -14.92 45.76
C ILE A 247 0.87 -16.12 46.33
N VAL A 248 0.35 -16.66 47.42
CA VAL A 248 0.93 -17.83 48.08
C VAL A 248 0.94 -19.03 47.13
N GLY A 249 2.13 -19.58 46.89
CA GLY A 249 2.29 -20.77 46.06
C GLY A 249 2.31 -20.53 44.55
N PHE A 250 2.44 -19.28 44.09
CA PHE A 250 2.47 -18.88 42.68
C PHE A 250 3.33 -19.80 41.79
N THR A 251 4.57 -20.09 42.20
CA THR A 251 5.51 -20.95 41.46
C THR A 251 5.01 -22.37 41.22
N ARG A 252 4.16 -22.89 42.11
CA ARG A 252 3.60 -24.24 42.00
C ARG A 252 2.35 -24.24 41.10
N ILE A 253 1.58 -23.15 41.12
CA ILE A 253 0.39 -22.95 40.30
C ILE A 253 0.77 -22.75 38.82
N THR A 254 1.78 -21.93 38.52
CA THR A 254 2.23 -21.66 37.15
C THR A 254 2.85 -22.89 36.47
N LYS A 255 3.41 -23.83 37.23
CA LYS A 255 3.89 -25.12 36.73
C LYS A 255 2.76 -26.10 36.37
N ALA A 256 1.56 -25.92 36.91
CA ALA A 256 0.41 -26.79 36.68
C ALA A 256 -0.51 -26.28 35.56
N LEU A 257 -0.44 -24.98 35.23
CA LEU A 257 -1.14 -24.38 34.10
C LEU A 257 -0.34 -24.62 32.81
N SER A 258 -1.01 -25.09 31.76
CA SER A 258 -0.39 -25.17 30.42
C SER A 258 -0.27 -23.77 29.82
N PRO A 259 0.77 -23.49 29.02
CA PRO A 259 1.03 -22.17 28.46
C PRO A 259 -0.09 -21.65 27.56
#